data_AF-A0A968XKJ0-F1
#
_entry.id   AF-A0A968XKJ0-F1
#
_cell.length_a   1.000
_cell.length_b   1.000
_cell.length_c   1.000
_cell.angle_alpha   90.00
_cell.angle_beta   90.00
_cell.angle_gamma   90.00
#
_symmetry.space_group_name_H-M   'P 1'
#
loop_
_entity.id
_entity.type
_entity.pdbx_description
1 polymer ?
#
loop_
_entity_poly.entity_id
_entity_poly.type
_entity_poly.pdbx_seq_one_letter_code
_entity_poly.pdbx_strand_id
1 'polypeptide(L)'
;MIHIDGSEGEGGGQILRSSLSLAICTQQSFRISNIRAKRAKPGLLRQHLTAVKAATEICRATVKGAEMGSRELSFRPGPLRAGSYTFAIGSAGSTSLVLQTVLPPLLTATGPSTVQVTGGTHNKASPPFEFLQRVFVPLLARIGAKVQIELRSHGFYPRGGGRIVAHIEPFQARNALHLHERGALLRGYAEASWRH
;
A
#
# COMPACT_ATOMS: atom_id res chain seq x y z
N MET A 1 12.35 3.72 -20.06
CA MET A 1 11.30 2.84 -19.53
C MET A 1 11.99 1.70 -18.78
N ILE A 2 11.68 1.49 -17.51
CA ILE A 2 12.33 0.49 -16.65
C ILE A 2 11.70 -0.89 -16.90
N HIS A 3 12.50 -1.95 -16.95
CA HIS A 3 12.03 -3.32 -17.03
C HIS A 3 12.28 -4.02 -15.68
N ILE A 4 11.27 -4.74 -15.19
CA ILE A 4 11.30 -5.39 -13.88
C ILE A 4 10.87 -6.84 -14.05
N ASP A 5 11.66 -7.78 -13.54
CA ASP A 5 11.24 -9.17 -13.43
C ASP A 5 10.53 -9.40 -12.09
N GLY A 6 9.21 -9.63 -12.16
CA GLY A 6 8.37 -9.93 -10.99
C GLY A 6 8.63 -11.28 -10.34
N SER A 7 9.55 -12.08 -10.88
CA SER A 7 10.03 -13.34 -10.28
C SER A 7 11.16 -13.14 -9.27
N GLU A 8 11.85 -11.99 -9.29
CA GLU A 8 12.99 -11.71 -8.43
C GLU A 8 12.63 -11.74 -6.93
N GLY A 9 13.62 -12.03 -6.08
CA GLY A 9 13.44 -12.18 -4.63
C GLY A 9 12.32 -13.18 -4.28
N GLU A 10 11.38 -12.75 -3.43
CA GLU A 10 10.23 -13.55 -3.02
C GLU A 10 9.23 -13.86 -4.16
N GLY A 11 9.35 -13.20 -5.32
CA GLY A 11 8.39 -13.34 -6.43
C GLY A 11 6.95 -13.08 -6.01
N GLY A 12 6.74 -12.12 -5.11
CA GLY A 12 5.47 -11.78 -4.49
C GLY A 12 4.81 -10.53 -5.06
N GLY A 13 3.75 -10.04 -4.40
CA GLY A 13 3.09 -8.80 -4.78
C GLY A 13 3.82 -7.52 -4.37
N GLN A 14 4.92 -7.63 -3.60
CA GLN A 14 5.64 -6.46 -3.07
C GLN A 14 6.37 -5.68 -4.16
N ILE A 15 7.04 -6.38 -5.09
CA ILE A 15 7.75 -5.74 -6.21
C ILE A 15 6.80 -4.81 -6.97
N LEU A 16 5.63 -5.31 -7.37
CA LEU A 16 4.63 -4.50 -8.06
C LEU A 16 4.24 -3.23 -7.29
N ARG A 17 3.96 -3.33 -5.98
CA ARG A 17 3.55 -2.17 -5.16
C ARG A 17 4.66 -1.13 -5.04
N SER A 18 5.89 -1.58 -4.82
CA SER A 18 7.06 -0.70 -4.78
C SER A 18 7.30 -0.04 -6.13
N SER A 19 7.20 -0.79 -7.24
CA SER A 19 7.33 -0.25 -8.60
C SER A 19 6.28 0.80 -8.91
N LEU A 20 5.00 0.57 -8.55
CA LEU A 20 3.94 1.57 -8.70
C LEU A 20 4.25 2.83 -7.91
N SER A 21 4.59 2.70 -6.63
CA SER A 21 4.89 3.84 -5.76
C SER A 21 6.05 4.67 -6.31
N LEU A 22 7.17 4.01 -6.61
CA LEU A 22 8.38 4.65 -7.12
C LEU A 22 8.17 5.29 -8.48
N ALA A 23 7.47 4.61 -9.40
CA ALA A 23 7.16 5.16 -10.71
C ALA A 23 6.42 6.50 -10.62
N ILE A 24 5.45 6.61 -9.70
CA ILE A 24 4.72 7.87 -9.51
C ILE A 24 5.64 8.94 -8.91
N CYS A 25 6.43 8.61 -7.89
CA CYS A 25 7.34 9.56 -7.25
C CYS A 25 8.46 10.04 -8.20
N THR A 26 9.01 9.16 -9.03
CA THR A 26 10.13 9.48 -9.93
C THR A 26 9.69 9.87 -11.34
N GLN A 27 8.38 9.77 -11.64
CA GLN A 27 7.81 9.98 -12.97
C GLN A 27 8.44 9.07 -14.06
N GLN A 28 8.93 7.89 -13.67
CA GLN A 28 9.52 6.91 -14.58
C GLN A 28 8.53 5.80 -14.91
N SER A 29 8.30 5.56 -16.20
CA SER A 29 7.49 4.42 -16.66
C SER A 29 8.21 3.09 -16.47
N PHE A 30 7.45 2.04 -16.18
CA PHE A 30 7.98 0.67 -16.10
C PHE A 30 7.10 -0.36 -16.79
N ARG A 31 7.71 -1.48 -17.16
CA ARG A 31 7.05 -2.74 -17.50
C ARG A 31 7.54 -3.81 -16.55
N ILE A 32 6.61 -4.53 -15.95
CA ILE A 32 6.90 -5.70 -15.12
C ILE A 32 6.38 -6.96 -15.83
N SER A 33 7.21 -8.00 -15.88
CA SER A 33 6.85 -9.36 -16.33
C SER A 33 6.82 -10.32 -15.14
N ASN A 34 6.38 -11.57 -15.34
CA ASN A 34 6.40 -12.63 -14.33
C ASN A 34 5.75 -12.26 -12.98
N ILE A 35 4.69 -11.45 -13.01
CA ILE A 35 4.01 -10.99 -11.79
C ILE A 35 3.57 -12.20 -10.96
N ARG A 36 4.12 -12.31 -9.75
CA ARG A 36 3.81 -13.37 -8.78
C ARG A 36 4.11 -14.79 -9.29
N ALA A 37 5.11 -14.95 -10.15
CA ALA A 37 5.46 -16.25 -10.75
C ALA A 37 5.76 -17.36 -9.73
N LYS A 38 6.29 -17.00 -8.55
CA LYS A 38 6.63 -17.95 -7.47
C LYS A 38 5.48 -18.23 -6.49
N ARG A 39 4.24 -17.81 -6.80
CA ARG A 39 3.07 -18.01 -5.92
C ARG A 39 2.13 -19.05 -6.51
N ALA A 40 1.47 -19.82 -5.64
CA ALA A 40 0.50 -20.85 -6.03
C ALA A 40 -0.60 -20.36 -6.99
N LYS A 41 -1.05 -19.11 -6.82
CA LYS A 41 -1.90 -18.42 -7.79
C LYS A 41 -1.06 -17.30 -8.40
N PRO A 42 -0.48 -17.42 -9.60
CA PRO A 42 0.33 -16.35 -10.21
C PRO A 42 -0.54 -15.19 -10.73
N GLY A 43 0.11 -14.12 -11.18
CA GLY A 43 -0.52 -12.94 -11.78
C GLY A 43 -1.25 -12.01 -10.82
N LEU A 44 -1.98 -11.03 -11.36
CA LEU A 44 -2.71 -10.04 -10.58
C LEU A 44 -3.98 -10.63 -9.94
N LEU A 45 -4.02 -10.63 -8.60
CA LEU A 45 -5.26 -10.86 -7.82
C LEU A 45 -6.00 -9.55 -7.56
N ARG A 46 -7.25 -9.63 -7.06
CA ARG A 46 -8.09 -8.47 -6.71
C ARG A 46 -7.36 -7.36 -5.96
N GLN A 47 -6.63 -7.69 -4.88
CA GLN A 47 -5.87 -6.68 -4.11
C GLN A 47 -4.78 -5.98 -4.95
N HIS A 48 -4.14 -6.69 -5.89
CA HIS A 48 -3.12 -6.12 -6.76
C HIS A 48 -3.75 -5.24 -7.81
N LEU A 49 -4.87 -5.66 -8.39
CA LEU A 49 -5.66 -4.81 -9.29
C LEU A 49 -6.16 -3.55 -8.60
N THR A 50 -6.64 -3.65 -7.36
CA THR A 50 -7.03 -2.47 -6.60
C THR A 50 -5.84 -1.54 -6.35
N ALA A 51 -4.65 -2.08 -6.04
CA ALA A 51 -3.44 -1.28 -5.91
C ALA A 51 -3.05 -0.59 -7.23
N VAL A 52 -3.11 -1.30 -8.37
CA VAL A 52 -2.87 -0.73 -9.70
C VAL A 52 -3.90 0.35 -10.01
N LYS A 53 -5.20 0.09 -9.79
CA LYS A 53 -6.28 1.07 -10.02
C LYS A 53 -6.11 2.31 -9.14
N ALA A 54 -5.76 2.13 -7.88
CA ALA A 54 -5.50 3.23 -6.96
C ALA A 54 -4.32 4.08 -7.42
N ALA A 55 -3.20 3.44 -7.78
CA ALA A 55 -2.04 4.11 -8.39
C ALA A 55 -2.41 4.85 -9.69
N THR A 56 -3.22 4.24 -10.55
CA THR A 56 -3.71 4.88 -11.78
C THR A 56 -4.57 6.10 -11.51
N GLU A 57 -5.46 6.03 -10.52
CA GLU A 57 -6.40 7.10 -10.21
C GLU A 57 -5.70 8.34 -9.62
N ILE A 58 -4.76 8.14 -8.69
CA ILE A 58 -4.07 9.27 -8.04
C ILE A 58 -3.14 10.03 -9.00
N CYS A 59 -2.67 9.42 -10.09
CA CYS A 59 -1.76 10.08 -11.04
C CYS A 59 -2.22 10.07 -12.50
N ARG A 60 -3.47 9.66 -12.79
CA ARG A 60 -4.00 9.54 -14.17
C ARG A 60 -3.10 8.74 -15.11
N ALA A 61 -2.56 7.62 -14.62
CA ALA A 61 -1.62 6.81 -15.39
C ALA A 61 -2.25 6.19 -16.64
N THR A 62 -1.43 5.94 -17.66
CA THR A 62 -1.78 4.99 -18.74
C THR A 62 -1.27 3.61 -18.37
N VAL A 63 -2.14 2.61 -18.42
CA VAL A 63 -1.83 1.24 -17.97
C VAL A 63 -2.28 0.21 -19.00
N LYS A 64 -1.44 -0.81 -19.23
CA LYS A 64 -1.76 -2.00 -20.03
C LYS A 64 -1.54 -3.26 -19.20
N GLY A 65 -2.43 -4.25 -19.31
CA GLY A 65 -2.34 -5.52 -18.58
C GLY A 65 -2.93 -5.51 -17.16
N ALA A 66 -3.75 -4.51 -16.82
CA ALA A 66 -4.38 -4.38 -15.51
C ALA A 66 -5.65 -5.25 -15.38
N GLU A 67 -5.51 -6.55 -15.57
CA GLU A 67 -6.61 -7.53 -15.54
C GLU A 67 -6.31 -8.73 -14.62
N MET A 68 -7.36 -9.41 -14.18
CA MET A 68 -7.23 -10.55 -13.26
C MET A 68 -6.37 -11.65 -13.89
N GLY A 69 -5.39 -12.15 -13.14
CA GLY A 69 -4.48 -13.20 -13.59
C GLY A 69 -3.35 -12.72 -14.51
N SER A 70 -3.34 -11.44 -14.92
CA SER A 70 -2.26 -10.92 -15.77
C SER A 70 -0.89 -11.10 -15.12
N ARG A 71 0.07 -11.55 -15.93
CA ARG A 71 1.47 -11.73 -15.53
C ARG A 71 2.37 -10.61 -15.98
N GLU A 72 1.82 -9.66 -16.74
CA GLU A 72 2.55 -8.50 -17.23
C GLU A 72 1.76 -7.21 -17.01
N LEU A 73 2.46 -6.13 -16.70
CA LEU A 73 1.85 -4.81 -16.56
C LEU A 73 2.80 -3.76 -17.10
N SER A 74 2.30 -2.87 -17.94
CA SER A 74 3.00 -1.63 -18.29
C SER A 74 2.29 -0.47 -17.62
N PHE A 75 3.05 0.35 -16.90
CA PHE A 75 2.54 1.49 -16.15
C PHE A 75 3.32 2.74 -16.53
N ARG A 76 2.61 3.75 -17.04
CA ARG A 76 3.16 5.07 -17.33
C ARG A 76 2.47 6.09 -16.43
N PRO A 77 3.15 6.63 -15.39
CA PRO A 77 2.57 7.61 -14.50
C PRO A 77 2.21 8.88 -15.27
N GLY A 78 1.15 9.54 -14.84
CA GLY A 78 0.87 10.93 -15.19
C GLY A 78 1.08 11.86 -13.99
N PRO A 79 0.55 13.09 -14.06
CA PRO A 79 0.63 14.05 -12.96
C PRO A 79 -0.10 13.54 -11.72
N LEU A 80 0.63 13.46 -10.60
CA LEU A 80 0.09 13.15 -9.29
C LEU A 80 -0.90 14.23 -8.82
N ARG A 81 -1.99 13.81 -8.18
CA ARG A 81 -3.02 14.68 -7.62
C ARG A 81 -3.25 14.35 -6.15
N ALA A 82 -3.41 15.40 -5.36
CA ALA A 82 -3.97 15.30 -4.02
C ALA A 82 -5.51 15.22 -4.11
N GLY A 83 -6.15 14.64 -3.09
CA GLY A 83 -7.61 14.61 -3.03
C GLY A 83 -8.18 13.52 -2.13
N SER A 84 -9.49 13.31 -2.25
CA SER A 84 -10.22 12.27 -1.53
C SER A 84 -10.45 11.07 -2.43
N TYR A 85 -9.94 9.91 -2.02
CA TYR A 85 -9.97 8.67 -2.79
C TYR A 85 -10.66 7.56 -2.00
N THR A 86 -11.48 6.76 -2.68
CA THR A 86 -12.14 5.59 -2.09
C THR A 86 -11.89 4.36 -2.94
N PHE A 87 -11.29 3.34 -2.33
CA PHE A 87 -10.96 2.08 -2.99
C PHE A 87 -11.66 0.91 -2.31
N ALA A 88 -12.29 0.06 -3.12
CA ALA A 88 -12.91 -1.18 -2.68
C ALA A 88 -12.19 -2.37 -3.30
N ILE A 89 -11.69 -3.29 -2.46
CA ILE A 89 -11.00 -4.50 -2.91
C ILE A 89 -12.00 -5.56 -3.40
N GLY A 90 -13.23 -5.56 -2.84
CA GLY A 90 -14.27 -6.52 -3.19
C GLY A 90 -13.99 -7.94 -2.69
N SER A 91 -13.06 -8.10 -1.74
CA SER A 91 -12.74 -9.36 -1.06
C SER A 91 -12.04 -9.07 0.27
N ALA A 92 -11.61 -10.12 0.98
CA ALA A 92 -10.72 -9.99 2.13
C ALA A 92 -9.25 -9.64 1.76
N GLY A 93 -8.96 -9.10 0.58
CA GLY A 93 -7.60 -8.62 0.26
C GLY A 93 -7.18 -7.46 1.17
N SER A 94 -5.88 -7.30 1.41
CA SER A 94 -5.38 -6.41 2.47
C SER A 94 -5.53 -4.93 2.12
N THR A 95 -6.27 -4.19 2.95
CA THR A 95 -6.38 -2.73 2.92
C THR A 95 -5.03 -2.06 3.16
N SER A 96 -4.24 -2.56 4.11
CA SER A 96 -2.90 -2.11 4.44
C SER A 96 -1.98 -2.07 3.22
N LEU A 97 -2.02 -3.11 2.38
CA LEU A 97 -1.16 -3.20 1.20
C LEU A 97 -1.58 -2.23 0.08
N VAL A 98 -2.87 -1.94 -0.06
CA VAL A 98 -3.33 -0.90 -0.99
C VAL A 98 -2.90 0.48 -0.48
N LEU A 99 -3.09 0.77 0.81
CA LEU A 99 -2.65 2.02 1.43
C LEU A 99 -1.14 2.22 1.27
N GLN A 100 -0.33 1.20 1.54
CA GLN A 100 1.13 1.26 1.36
C GLN A 100 1.56 1.55 -0.09
N THR A 101 0.72 1.25 -1.08
CA THR A 101 1.04 1.53 -2.50
C THR A 101 0.86 3.01 -2.85
N VAL A 102 -0.14 3.66 -2.25
CA VAL A 102 -0.47 5.06 -2.58
C VAL A 102 0.09 6.06 -1.57
N LEU A 103 0.46 5.61 -0.38
CA LEU A 103 0.97 6.49 0.67
C LEU A 103 2.26 7.23 0.28
N PRO A 104 3.33 6.58 -0.24
CA PRO A 104 4.54 7.32 -0.60
C PRO A 104 4.32 8.38 -1.69
N PRO A 105 3.58 8.10 -2.79
CA PRO A 105 3.21 9.14 -3.73
C PRO A 105 2.39 10.28 -3.11
N LEU A 106 1.37 9.98 -2.31
CA LEU A 106 0.52 11.03 -1.72
C LEU A 106 1.26 11.89 -0.69
N LEU A 107 2.30 11.35 -0.05
CA LEU A 107 3.24 12.14 0.75
C LEU A 107 4.03 13.16 -0.10
N THR A 108 4.22 12.93 -1.40
CA THR A 108 4.89 13.88 -2.30
C THR A 108 3.92 14.76 -3.09
N ALA A 109 2.61 14.70 -2.81
CA ALA A 109 1.61 15.51 -3.48
C ALA A 109 1.69 16.99 -3.03
N THR A 110 1.13 17.90 -3.84
CA THR A 110 1.12 19.34 -3.54
C THR A 110 0.09 19.76 -2.49
N GLY A 111 -0.75 18.83 -2.01
CA GLY A 111 -1.81 19.11 -1.05
C GLY A 111 -2.23 17.88 -0.25
N PRO A 112 -3.09 18.05 0.77
CA PRO A 112 -3.54 16.97 1.63
C PRO A 112 -4.43 15.98 0.88
N SER A 113 -4.39 14.72 1.31
CA SER A 113 -5.20 13.65 0.73
C SER A 113 -5.89 12.82 1.80
N THR A 114 -7.08 12.31 1.47
CA THR A 114 -7.79 11.33 2.30
C THR A 114 -7.99 10.05 1.49
N VAL A 115 -7.56 8.91 2.02
CA VAL A 115 -7.69 7.61 1.36
C VAL A 115 -8.53 6.68 2.23
N GLN A 116 -9.67 6.25 1.69
CA GLN A 116 -10.49 5.20 2.28
C GLN A 116 -10.28 3.89 1.54
N VAL A 117 -10.01 2.79 2.25
CA VAL A 117 -9.89 1.46 1.65
C VAL A 117 -10.80 0.47 2.36
N THR A 118 -11.62 -0.26 1.60
CA THR A 118 -12.47 -1.34 2.11
C THR A 118 -11.96 -2.72 1.66
N GLY A 119 -11.82 -3.66 2.60
CA GLY A 119 -11.28 -5.00 2.38
C GLY A 119 -10.98 -5.77 3.67
N GLY A 120 -9.89 -6.54 3.69
CA GLY A 120 -9.33 -7.15 4.90
C GLY A 120 -8.44 -6.18 5.67
N THR A 121 -8.61 -6.09 6.98
CA THR A 121 -7.78 -5.26 7.88
C THR A 121 -6.86 -6.12 8.75
N HIS A 122 -7.16 -7.42 8.87
CA HIS A 122 -6.42 -8.40 9.67
C HIS A 122 -6.20 -9.67 8.84
N ASN A 123 -5.13 -9.71 8.04
CA ASN A 123 -4.77 -10.86 7.22
C ASN A 123 -3.46 -11.50 7.69
N LYS A 124 -3.33 -12.83 7.55
CA LYS A 124 -2.14 -13.59 7.98
C LYS A 124 -0.82 -13.12 7.35
N ALA A 125 -0.85 -12.68 6.09
CA ALA A 125 0.34 -12.32 5.31
C ALA A 125 0.35 -10.83 4.90
N SER A 126 -0.18 -9.97 5.75
CA SER A 126 -0.05 -8.51 5.60
C SER A 126 -0.03 -7.84 6.98
N PRO A 127 0.51 -6.63 7.10
CA PRO A 127 0.44 -5.89 8.35
C PRO A 127 -1.03 -5.70 8.80
N PRO A 128 -1.39 -6.08 10.04
CA PRO A 128 -2.68 -5.72 10.61
C PRO A 128 -2.76 -4.20 10.81
N PHE A 129 -3.98 -3.68 11.00
CA PHE A 129 -4.17 -2.24 11.18
C PHE A 129 -3.36 -1.68 12.35
N GLU A 130 -3.30 -2.37 13.48
CA GLU A 130 -2.59 -1.92 14.69
C GLU A 130 -1.09 -1.84 14.47
N PHE A 131 -0.52 -2.69 13.60
CA PHE A 131 0.88 -2.54 13.21
C PHE A 131 1.10 -1.22 12.48
N LEU A 132 0.20 -0.86 11.56
CA LEU A 132 0.29 0.43 10.89
C LEU A 132 0.17 1.58 11.89
N GLN A 133 -0.81 1.49 12.79
CA GLN A 133 -1.16 2.57 13.71
C GLN A 133 -0.11 2.78 14.79
N ARG A 134 0.42 1.69 15.36
CA ARG A 134 1.24 1.72 16.58
C ARG A 134 2.73 1.59 16.30
N VAL A 135 3.12 1.15 15.10
CA VAL A 135 4.53 0.93 14.73
C VAL A 135 4.92 1.77 13.52
N PHE A 136 4.26 1.56 12.38
CA PHE A 136 4.69 2.16 11.12
C PHE A 136 4.48 3.69 11.07
N VAL A 137 3.27 4.17 11.34
CA VAL A 137 2.93 5.60 11.31
C VAL A 137 3.75 6.41 12.32
N PRO A 138 3.96 5.96 13.57
CA PRO A 138 4.85 6.65 14.51
C PRO A 138 6.29 6.79 14.01
N LEU A 139 6.84 5.81 13.29
CA LEU A 139 8.17 5.92 12.69
C LEU A 139 8.19 6.90 11.52
N LEU A 140 7.15 6.95 10.70
CA LEU A 140 7.00 7.97 9.65
C LEU A 140 6.90 9.39 10.25
N ALA A 141 6.22 9.55 11.38
CA ALA A 141 6.15 10.83 12.08
C ALA A 141 7.53 11.34 12.53
N ARG A 142 8.44 10.44 12.93
CA ARG A 142 9.81 10.81 13.33
C ARG A 142 10.63 11.43 12.19
N ILE A 143 10.37 11.05 10.94
CA ILE A 143 11.04 11.63 9.76
C ILE A 143 10.31 12.88 9.20
N GLY A 144 9.17 13.25 9.77
CA GLY A 144 8.42 14.46 9.41
C GLY A 144 7.15 14.20 8.59
N ALA A 145 6.74 12.95 8.39
CA ALA A 145 5.48 12.65 7.73
C ALA A 145 4.30 12.85 8.68
N LYS A 146 3.25 13.52 8.21
CA LYS A 146 2.00 13.68 8.96
C LYS A 146 0.94 12.78 8.34
N VAL A 147 0.75 11.63 8.97
CA VAL A 147 -0.21 10.61 8.55
C VAL A 147 -1.04 10.22 9.75
N GLN A 148 -2.35 10.30 9.62
CA GLN A 148 -3.30 9.79 10.60
C GLN A 148 -4.07 8.64 9.96
N ILE A 149 -4.26 7.54 10.69
CA ILE A 149 -5.02 6.40 10.21
C ILE A 149 -6.07 5.98 11.24
N GLU A 150 -7.21 5.53 10.75
CA GLU A 150 -8.36 5.14 11.55
C GLU A 150 -8.95 3.83 11.04
N LEU A 151 -9.26 2.91 11.95
CA LEU A 151 -10.02 1.71 11.66
C LEU A 151 -11.50 2.00 11.89
N ARG A 152 -12.28 2.07 10.81
CA ARG A 152 -13.73 2.28 10.87
C ARG A 152 -14.50 0.98 11.11
N SER A 153 -13.99 -0.14 10.60
CA SER A 153 -14.56 -1.46 10.85
C SER A 153 -13.54 -2.57 10.61
N HIS A 154 -13.66 -3.66 11.37
CA HIS A 154 -12.80 -4.83 11.22
C HIS A 154 -13.17 -5.67 9.99
N GLY A 155 -12.16 -6.12 9.25
CA GLY A 155 -12.30 -7.01 8.12
C GLY A 155 -11.43 -8.25 8.28
N PHE A 156 -12.02 -9.35 8.74
CA PHE A 156 -11.34 -10.63 8.89
C PHE A 156 -11.58 -11.53 7.67
N TYR A 157 -10.59 -12.35 7.34
CA TYR A 157 -10.75 -13.41 6.35
C TYR A 157 -11.83 -14.43 6.80
N PRO A 158 -12.64 -15.02 5.91
CA PRO A 158 -12.64 -14.88 4.44
C PRO A 158 -13.48 -13.73 3.88
N ARG A 159 -14.35 -13.12 4.70
CA ARG A 159 -15.34 -12.14 4.21
C ARG A 159 -14.73 -10.77 3.91
N GLY A 160 -13.80 -10.29 4.73
CA GLY A 160 -13.31 -8.92 4.66
C GLY A 160 -14.38 -7.93 5.14
N GLY A 161 -14.61 -6.86 4.37
CA GLY A 161 -15.60 -5.82 4.68
C GLY A 161 -15.18 -4.82 5.76
N GLY A 162 -13.93 -4.89 6.21
CA GLY A 162 -13.33 -3.88 7.06
C GLY A 162 -12.99 -2.63 6.28
N ARG A 163 -12.79 -1.53 6.99
CA ARG A 163 -12.55 -0.22 6.40
C ARG A 163 -11.52 0.55 7.21
N ILE A 164 -10.52 1.07 6.50
CA ILE A 164 -9.54 2.02 7.05
C ILE A 164 -9.68 3.36 6.33
N VAL A 165 -9.38 4.44 7.04
CA VAL A 165 -9.26 5.79 6.51
C VAL A 165 -7.87 6.32 6.86
N ALA A 166 -7.21 6.97 5.91
CA ALA A 166 -5.93 7.63 6.13
C ALA A 166 -6.02 9.10 5.69
N HIS A 167 -5.60 10.01 6.57
CA HIS A 167 -5.38 11.42 6.25
C HIS A 167 -3.88 11.65 6.11
N ILE A 168 -3.47 12.22 4.98
CA ILE A 168 -2.06 12.32 4.57
C ILE A 168 -1.80 13.78 4.21
N GLU A 169 -0.91 14.46 4.94
CA GLU A 169 -0.40 15.78 4.52
C GLU A 169 0.88 15.63 3.69
N PRO A 170 1.19 16.60 2.81
CA PRO A 170 2.46 16.66 2.12
C PRO A 170 3.65 16.55 3.09
N PHE A 171 4.60 15.71 2.72
CA PHE A 171 5.79 15.42 3.50
C PHE A 171 6.66 16.66 3.63
N GLN A 172 7.01 16.97 4.87
CA GLN A 172 8.00 17.99 5.19
C GLN A 172 9.18 17.27 5.83
N ALA A 173 10.28 17.13 5.11
CA ALA A 173 11.48 16.51 5.65
C ALA A 173 11.93 17.27 6.90
N ARG A 174 12.09 16.55 8.01
CA ARG A 174 12.56 17.14 9.28
C ARG A 174 13.84 16.50 9.78
N ASN A 175 13.82 15.19 9.97
CA ASN A 175 14.90 14.47 10.65
C ASN A 175 15.28 13.20 9.90
N ALA A 176 16.56 12.85 9.94
CA ALA A 176 17.01 11.50 9.62
C ALA A 176 16.59 10.52 10.74
N LEU A 177 16.26 9.28 10.37
CA LEU A 177 15.91 8.24 11.33
C LEU A 177 17.08 7.27 11.52
N HIS A 178 17.65 7.27 12.71
CA HIS A 178 18.72 6.37 13.13
C HIS A 178 18.17 5.39 14.18
N LEU A 179 18.18 4.09 13.86
CA LEU A 179 17.70 3.01 14.73
C LEU A 179 18.73 1.87 14.74
N HIS A 180 19.76 2.01 15.57
CA HIS A 180 20.86 1.02 15.64
C HIS A 180 20.58 -0.09 16.65
N GLU A 181 19.86 0.24 17.72
CA GLU A 181 19.59 -0.67 18.83
C GLU A 181 18.13 -0.59 19.24
N ARG A 182 17.57 -1.73 19.69
CA ARG A 182 16.21 -1.78 20.25
C ARG A 182 16.14 -1.10 21.63
N GLY A 183 17.21 -1.17 22.41
CA GLY A 183 17.23 -0.81 23.82
C GLY A 183 16.56 -1.86 24.72
N ALA A 184 16.40 -1.49 26.00
CA ALA A 184 15.76 -2.33 27.02
C ALA A 184 14.26 -2.49 26.77
N LEU A 185 13.71 -3.64 27.17
CA LEU A 185 12.26 -3.85 27.16
C LEU A 185 11.61 -2.96 28.24
N LEU A 186 10.72 -2.07 27.84
CA LEU A 186 10.01 -1.19 28.79
C LEU A 186 8.68 -1.79 29.26
N ARG A 187 7.91 -2.42 28.36
CA ARG A 187 6.61 -3.04 28.64
C ARG A 187 6.23 -4.06 27.57
N GLY A 188 5.42 -5.05 27.95
CA GLY A 188 4.73 -5.97 27.05
C GLY A 188 3.22 -5.75 27.10
N TYR A 189 2.53 -5.99 25.99
CA TYR A 189 1.08 -5.89 25.89
C TYR A 189 0.56 -6.93 24.88
N ALA A 190 -0.63 -7.47 25.14
CA ALA A 190 -1.32 -8.40 24.26
C ALA A 190 -2.79 -7.98 24.08
N GLU A 191 -3.32 -8.20 22.88
CA GLU A 191 -4.69 -7.86 22.51
C GLU A 191 -5.27 -8.97 21.65
N ALA A 192 -6.58 -9.21 21.83
CA ALA A 192 -7.35 -10.11 20.99
C ALA A 192 -8.59 -9.38 20.47
N SER A 193 -8.76 -9.38 19.15
CA SER A 193 -9.91 -8.79 18.47
C SER A 193 -10.68 -9.87 17.75
N TRP A 194 -12.00 -9.94 17.96
CA TRP A 194 -12.89 -10.86 17.26
C TRP A 194 -14.11 -10.10 16.74
N ARG A 195 -14.85 -10.73 15.82
CA ARG A 195 -16.11 -10.22 15.31
C ARG A 195 -17.22 -11.08 15.89
N HIS A 196 -18.22 -10.46 16.52
CA HIS A 196 -19.48 -11.12 16.89
C HIS A 196 -20.24 -11.56 15.65
#